data_AF-A0A820XLR7-F1
#
_entry.id   AF-A0A820XLR7-F1
#
_cell.length_a   1.000
_cell.length_b   1.000
_cell.length_c   1.000
_cell.angle_alpha   90.00
_cell.angle_beta   90.00
_cell.angle_gamma   90.00
#
_symmetry.space_group_name_H-M   'P 1'
#
loop_
_entity.id
_entity.type
_entity.pdbx_description
1 polymer ?
#
loop_
_entity_poly.entity_id
_entity_poly.type
_entity_poly.pdbx_seq_one_letter_code
_entity_poly.pdbx_strand_id
1 'polypeptide(L)'
;MSPEPPPVFVIPGMYVGCYPNDAMNDNTLECFFHSTRLNTTAQWISTLPTTSWPKSLNSSIKSRFYPNTTVGFLLDHQMVEEWLNVTNFSSYYAACSPASCTYTMTKHSGILHILTAFIGSLGGIMVVLRTAAPQLVELHSFLARYMSKRKKPDIGPQVQQL
;
A
#
# COMPACT_ATOMS: atom_id res chain seq x y z
N MET A 1 -25.64 -16.28 10.60
CA MET A 1 -26.10 -15.00 10.03
C MET A 1 -27.40 -14.65 10.73
N SER A 2 -27.39 -13.73 11.69
CA SER A 2 -28.63 -13.28 12.32
C SER A 2 -29.34 -12.31 11.36
N PRO A 3 -30.68 -12.34 11.22
CA PRO A 3 -31.39 -11.39 10.36
C PRO A 3 -31.19 -9.97 10.90
N GLU A 4 -30.73 -9.06 10.05
CA GLU A 4 -30.66 -7.64 10.38
C GLU A 4 -32.08 -7.09 10.58
N PRO A 5 -32.28 -6.20 11.57
CA PRO A 5 -33.54 -5.49 11.70
C PRO A 5 -33.79 -4.63 10.45
N PRO A 6 -35.06 -4.42 10.06
CA PRO A 6 -35.37 -3.57 8.92
C PRO A 6 -34.87 -2.13 9.16
N PRO A 7 -34.29 -1.48 8.13
CA PRO A 7 -33.76 -0.13 8.27
C PRO A 7 -34.90 0.87 8.56
N VAL A 8 -34.69 1.74 9.54
CA VAL A 8 -35.65 2.78 9.97
C VAL A 8 -35.86 3.83 8.88
N PHE A 9 -34.82 4.11 8.10
CA PHE A 9 -34.87 4.94 6.90
C PHE A 9 -33.75 4.52 5.94
N VAL A 10 -33.97 4.70 4.63
CA VAL A 10 -32.99 4.40 3.59
C VAL A 10 -32.74 5.67 2.79
N ILE A 11 -31.48 6.09 2.71
CA ILE A 11 -31.08 7.19 1.83
C ILE A 11 -30.54 6.57 0.54
N PRO A 12 -31.19 6.82 -0.62
CA PRO A 12 -30.71 6.32 -1.89
C PRO A 12 -29.26 6.75 -2.14
N GLY A 13 -28.42 5.79 -2.56
CA GLY A 13 -27.01 6.04 -2.82
C GLY A 13 -26.11 6.08 -1.57
N MET A 14 -26.64 5.91 -0.35
CA MET A 14 -25.83 5.80 0.86
C MET A 14 -25.94 4.39 1.46
N TYR A 15 -24.82 3.70 1.45
CA TYR A 15 -24.56 2.42 2.07
C TYR A 15 -23.87 2.60 3.41
N VAL A 16 -24.15 1.65 4.30
CA VAL A 16 -23.50 1.51 5.59
C VAL A 16 -22.63 0.27 5.52
N GLY A 17 -21.39 0.39 5.99
CA GLY A 17 -20.41 -0.69 5.98
C GLY A 17 -19.72 -0.79 7.33
N CYS A 18 -18.95 -1.87 7.52
CA CYS A 18 -18.17 -2.07 8.75
C CYS A 18 -17.07 -1.01 8.91
N TYR A 19 -16.51 -0.54 7.79
CA TYR A 19 -15.50 0.51 7.77
C TYR A 19 -16.04 1.77 7.08
N PRO A 20 -15.78 2.97 7.65
CA PRO A 20 -16.19 4.23 7.04
C PRO A 20 -15.65 4.42 5.62
N ASN A 21 -14.44 3.93 5.34
CA ASN A 21 -13.82 4.07 4.01
C ASN A 21 -14.51 3.21 2.96
N ASP A 22 -14.83 1.96 3.29
CA ASP A 22 -15.52 1.04 2.38
C ASP A 22 -16.93 1.55 2.09
N ALA A 23 -17.65 1.93 3.14
CA ALA A 23 -18.97 2.55 3.02
C ALA A 23 -18.91 3.84 2.19
N MET A 24 -17.94 4.72 2.47
CA MET A 24 -17.77 5.97 1.73
C MET A 24 -17.51 5.71 0.26
N ASN A 25 -16.63 4.78 -0.11
CA ASN A 25 -16.29 4.52 -1.50
C ASN A 25 -17.47 4.03 -2.33
N ASP A 26 -18.34 3.21 -1.75
CA ASP A 26 -19.53 2.68 -2.43
C ASP A 26 -20.71 3.66 -2.46
N ASN A 27 -20.65 4.72 -1.65
CA ASN A 27 -21.69 5.76 -1.63
C ASN A 27 -21.67 6.62 -2.90
N THR A 28 -22.83 7.17 -3.26
CA THR A 28 -23.00 8.18 -4.31
C THR A 28 -23.48 9.50 -3.70
N LEU A 29 -23.28 10.61 -4.41
CA LEU A 29 -23.68 11.96 -3.96
C LEU A 29 -25.06 12.39 -4.46
N GLU A 30 -25.84 11.46 -5.01
CA GLU A 30 -27.12 11.76 -5.68
C GLU A 30 -28.14 12.45 -4.76
N CYS A 31 -28.12 12.15 -3.46
CA CYS A 31 -29.04 12.73 -2.47
C CYS A 31 -28.88 14.25 -2.39
N PHE A 32 -27.69 14.79 -2.67
CA PHE A 32 -27.43 16.22 -2.55
C PHE A 32 -28.01 17.05 -3.71
N PHE A 33 -28.35 16.40 -4.84
CA PHE A 33 -28.95 17.07 -6.00
C PHE A 33 -30.49 17.18 -5.91
N HIS A 34 -31.12 16.50 -4.96
CA HIS A 34 -32.57 16.49 -4.79
C HIS A 34 -32.99 17.15 -3.48
N SER A 35 -33.60 18.34 -3.58
CA SER A 35 -34.06 19.12 -2.41
C SER A 35 -35.00 18.35 -1.48
N THR A 36 -35.93 17.57 -2.02
CA THR A 36 -36.88 16.78 -1.23
C THR A 36 -36.18 15.71 -0.39
N ARG A 37 -35.25 14.95 -0.99
CA ARG A 37 -34.50 13.88 -0.31
C ARG A 37 -33.59 14.46 0.77
N LEU A 38 -32.90 15.55 0.42
CA LEU A 38 -32.00 16.24 1.32
C LEU A 38 -32.72 16.82 2.55
N ASN A 39 -33.96 17.33 2.37
CA ASN A 39 -34.78 17.81 3.47
C ASN A 39 -35.33 16.67 4.35
N THR A 40 -35.74 15.54 3.75
CA THR A 40 -36.15 14.36 4.54
C THR A 40 -34.99 13.82 5.38
N THR A 41 -33.77 13.76 4.82
CA THR A 41 -32.58 13.35 5.56
C THR A 41 -32.26 14.30 6.73
N ALA A 42 -32.49 15.61 6.55
CA ALA A 42 -32.30 16.60 7.60
C ALA A 42 -33.17 16.34 8.84
N GLN A 43 -34.42 15.90 8.62
CA GLN A 43 -35.37 15.60 9.70
C GLN A 43 -34.91 14.41 10.54
N TRP A 44 -34.25 13.43 9.93
CA TRP A 44 -33.74 12.23 10.60
C TRP A 44 -32.40 12.46 11.31
N ILE A 45 -31.57 13.38 10.83
CA ILE A 45 -30.24 13.72 11.41
C ILE A 45 -30.36 14.91 12.39
N SER A 46 -31.57 15.25 12.86
CA SER A 46 -32.02 16.50 13.49
C SER A 46 -31.37 16.97 14.81
N THR A 47 -30.10 16.65 15.06
CA THR A 47 -29.26 17.31 16.07
C THR A 47 -28.77 18.70 15.64
N LEU A 48 -28.90 19.06 14.36
CA LEU A 48 -28.44 20.34 13.82
C LEU A 48 -29.60 21.33 13.61
N PRO A 49 -29.43 22.63 13.94
CA PRO A 49 -30.40 23.67 13.62
C PRO A 49 -30.69 23.73 12.12
N THR A 50 -31.96 23.86 11.73
CA THR A 50 -32.42 23.93 10.33
C THR A 50 -31.77 25.02 9.49
N THR A 51 -31.18 26.04 10.12
CA THR A 51 -30.43 27.13 9.47
C THR A 51 -29.03 26.74 9.00
N SER A 52 -28.51 25.59 9.41
CA SER A 52 -27.15 25.10 9.10
C SER A 52 -27.10 23.97 8.07
N TRP A 53 -28.26 23.62 7.49
CA TRP A 53 -28.34 22.52 6.53
C TRP A 53 -27.82 22.93 5.13
N PRO A 54 -27.06 22.07 4.44
CA PRO A 54 -26.54 22.39 3.11
C PRO A 54 -27.68 22.64 2.11
N LYS A 55 -27.49 23.61 1.23
CA LYS A 55 -28.40 23.84 0.10
C LYS A 55 -28.23 22.71 -0.92
N SER A 56 -29.33 22.28 -1.54
CA SER A 56 -29.28 21.28 -2.63
C SER A 56 -28.41 21.77 -3.79
N LEU A 57 -27.59 20.88 -4.34
CA LEU A 57 -26.79 21.14 -5.52
C LEU A 57 -27.67 21.29 -6.76
N ASN A 58 -27.16 22.02 -7.74
CA ASN A 58 -27.84 22.25 -9.00
C ASN A 58 -27.46 21.18 -10.02
N SER A 59 -28.39 20.30 -10.35
CA SER A 59 -28.20 19.23 -11.35
C SER A 59 -28.12 19.74 -12.79
N SER A 60 -28.46 21.00 -13.05
CA SER A 60 -28.36 21.62 -14.39
C SER A 60 -26.97 22.15 -14.72
N ILE A 61 -26.06 22.25 -13.74
CA ILE A 61 -24.68 22.61 -13.99
C ILE A 61 -23.99 21.42 -14.65
N LYS A 62 -23.33 21.68 -15.78
CA LYS A 62 -22.56 20.65 -16.48
C LYS A 62 -21.34 20.27 -15.62
N SER A 63 -21.29 19.02 -15.20
CA SER A 63 -20.14 18.39 -14.55
C SER A 63 -19.63 17.25 -15.43
N ARG A 64 -18.34 16.94 -15.31
CA ARG A 64 -17.72 15.74 -15.87
C ARG A 64 -18.28 14.46 -15.23
N PHE A 65 -18.74 14.54 -13.99
CA PHE A 65 -19.25 13.40 -13.22
C PHE A 65 -20.78 13.41 -13.15
N TYR A 66 -21.38 12.23 -13.27
CA TYR A 66 -22.82 12.07 -13.10
C TYR A 66 -23.18 12.01 -11.60
N PRO A 67 -24.37 12.49 -11.18
CA PRO A 67 -24.80 12.46 -9.78
C PRO A 67 -24.83 11.07 -9.13
N ASN A 68 -24.96 10.00 -9.94
CA ASN A 68 -24.99 8.60 -9.50
C ASN A 68 -23.59 7.94 -9.51
N THR A 69 -22.52 8.71 -9.72
CA THR A 69 -21.15 8.20 -9.62
C THR A 69 -20.80 7.93 -8.15
N THR A 70 -20.03 6.85 -7.93
CA THR A 70 -19.56 6.50 -6.60
C THR A 70 -18.47 7.46 -6.15
N VAL A 71 -18.41 7.73 -4.85
CA VAL A 71 -17.40 8.60 -4.25
C VAL A 71 -16.01 8.01 -4.44
N GLY A 72 -15.86 6.67 -4.41
CA GLY A 72 -14.60 6.02 -4.75
C GLY A 72 -14.12 6.39 -6.16
N PHE A 73 -15.02 6.36 -7.15
CA PHE A 73 -14.68 6.78 -8.52
C PHE A 73 -14.32 8.27 -8.61
N LEU A 74 -15.02 9.12 -7.86
CA LEU A 74 -14.71 10.55 -7.78
C LEU A 74 -13.30 10.79 -7.20
N LEU A 75 -12.95 10.08 -6.13
CA LEU A 75 -11.65 10.17 -5.47
C LEU A 75 -10.52 9.67 -6.37
N ASP A 76 -10.72 8.56 -7.08
CA ASP A 76 -9.75 8.03 -8.07
C ASP A 76 -9.44 9.05 -9.18
N HIS A 77 -10.42 9.92 -9.50
CA HIS A 77 -10.27 11.00 -10.48
C HIS A 77 -9.98 12.36 -9.84
N GLN A 78 -9.61 12.38 -8.55
CA GLN A 78 -9.25 13.57 -7.77
C GLN A 78 -10.36 14.63 -7.73
N MET A 79 -11.62 14.25 -8.03
CA MET A 79 -12.77 15.14 -8.14
C MET A 79 -12.54 16.31 -9.12
N VAL A 80 -11.62 16.16 -10.08
CA VAL A 80 -11.26 17.22 -11.03
C VAL A 80 -12.27 17.28 -12.17
N GLU A 81 -12.97 18.40 -12.26
CA GLU A 81 -13.94 18.69 -13.32
C GLU A 81 -13.25 18.98 -14.67
N GLU A 82 -12.28 19.89 -14.67
CA GLU A 82 -11.53 20.29 -15.88
C GLU A 82 -10.06 20.56 -15.54
N TRP A 83 -9.16 20.13 -16.44
CA TRP A 83 -7.73 20.45 -16.35
C TRP A 83 -7.45 21.69 -17.21
N LEU A 84 -6.97 22.76 -16.60
CA LEU A 84 -6.52 23.94 -17.33
C LEU A 84 -5.11 23.67 -17.88
N ASN A 85 -4.94 23.72 -19.20
CA ASN A 85 -3.62 23.55 -19.85
C ASN A 85 -2.66 24.74 -19.61
N VAL A 86 -3.17 25.88 -19.12
CA VAL A 86 -2.36 27.05 -18.80
C VAL A 86 -2.38 27.24 -17.30
N THR A 87 -1.31 26.82 -16.64
CA THR A 87 -1.17 26.94 -15.19
C THR A 87 -0.25 28.10 -14.84
N ASN A 88 -0.81 29.21 -14.36
CA ASN A 88 -0.04 30.29 -13.75
C ASN A 88 -0.13 30.18 -12.21
N PHE A 89 0.89 29.59 -11.60
CA PHE A 89 0.98 29.42 -10.15
C PHE A 89 1.75 30.54 -9.45
N SER A 90 2.01 31.67 -10.12
CA SER A 90 2.86 32.74 -9.57
C SER A 90 2.30 33.31 -8.26
N SER A 91 0.98 33.46 -8.16
CA SER A 91 0.31 33.90 -6.93
C SER A 91 0.42 32.88 -5.79
N TYR A 92 0.28 31.59 -6.10
CA TYR A 92 0.46 30.51 -5.14
C TYR A 92 1.88 30.47 -4.61
N TYR A 93 2.89 30.54 -5.49
CA TYR A 93 4.30 30.58 -5.07
C TYR A 93 4.65 31.86 -4.31
N ALA A 94 4.09 33.02 -4.68
CA ALA A 94 4.28 34.26 -3.93
C ALA A 94 3.72 34.17 -2.51
N ALA A 95 2.55 33.54 -2.34
CA ALA A 95 1.94 33.33 -1.03
C ALA A 95 2.65 32.24 -0.21
N CYS A 96 3.16 31.20 -0.87
CA CYS A 96 3.77 30.03 -0.25
C CYS A 96 5.31 30.04 -0.33
N SER A 97 5.96 31.19 -0.50
CA SER A 97 7.42 31.30 -0.51
C SER A 97 7.95 31.35 0.93
N PRO A 98 8.47 30.25 1.49
CA PRO A 98 9.05 30.29 2.82
C PRO A 98 10.34 31.12 2.79
N ALA A 99 10.55 31.98 3.79
CA ALA A 99 11.80 32.73 3.92
C ALA A 99 13.01 31.84 4.20
N SER A 100 12.79 30.60 4.65
CA SER A 100 13.85 29.62 4.93
C SER A 100 13.29 28.21 4.77
N CYS A 101 13.97 27.36 4.01
CA CYS A 101 13.63 25.95 3.90
C CYS A 101 14.30 25.16 5.03
N THR A 102 13.50 24.64 5.96
CA THR A 102 13.96 23.68 6.97
C THR A 102 13.59 22.27 6.52
N TYR A 103 14.60 21.42 6.34
CA TYR A 103 14.39 20.00 6.09
C TYR A 103 14.48 19.25 7.42
N THR A 104 13.45 18.49 7.75
CA THR A 104 13.49 17.54 8.86
C THR A 104 14.05 16.22 8.35
N MET A 105 15.26 15.85 8.78
CA MET A 105 15.80 14.52 8.55
C MET A 105 15.08 13.52 9.47
N THR A 106 13.95 13.00 9.00
CA THR A 106 13.23 11.91 9.66
C THR A 106 14.02 10.62 9.48
N LYS A 107 15.01 10.39 10.37
CA LYS A 107 15.71 9.11 10.45
C LYS A 107 14.71 8.05 10.94
N HIS A 108 14.09 7.34 10.01
CA HIS A 108 13.15 6.27 10.28
C HIS A 108 13.80 5.25 11.23
N SER A 109 13.29 5.18 12.46
CA SER A 109 13.61 4.24 13.56
C SER A 109 14.81 3.31 13.36
N GLY A 110 16.03 3.88 13.36
CA GLY A 110 17.26 3.12 13.14
C GLY A 110 17.44 1.94 14.10
N ILE A 111 16.86 1.99 15.30
CA ILE A 111 16.93 0.94 16.32
C ILE A 111 16.26 -0.36 15.86
N LEU A 112 15.04 -0.28 15.28
CA LEU A 112 14.34 -1.46 14.79
C LEU A 112 15.09 -2.10 13.62
N HIS A 113 15.61 -1.27 12.70
CA HIS A 113 16.40 -1.73 11.58
C HIS A 113 17.68 -2.47 12.03
N ILE A 114 18.42 -1.89 12.98
CA ILE A 114 19.60 -2.49 13.58
C ILE A 114 19.25 -3.85 14.21
N LEU A 115 18.19 -3.94 15.01
CA LEU A 115 17.77 -5.18 15.66
C LEU A 115 17.41 -6.28 14.64
N THR A 116 16.63 -5.93 13.61
CA THR A 116 16.27 -6.88 12.56
C THR A 116 17.49 -7.38 11.76
N ALA A 117 18.48 -6.52 11.53
CA ALA A 117 19.73 -6.90 10.87
C ALA A 117 20.58 -7.85 11.73
N PHE A 118 20.63 -7.63 13.05
CA PHE A 118 21.32 -8.55 13.98
C PHE A 118 20.65 -9.93 14.03
N ILE A 119 19.31 -9.97 14.15
CA ILE A 119 18.58 -11.24 14.18
C ILE A 119 18.73 -11.99 12.84
N GLY A 120 18.60 -11.27 11.73
CA GLY A 120 18.77 -11.83 10.38
C GLY A 120 20.16 -12.38 10.12
N SER A 121 21.21 -11.67 10.58
CA SER A 121 22.60 -12.12 10.39
C SER A 121 22.93 -13.37 11.21
N LEU A 122 22.50 -13.44 12.48
CA LEU A 122 22.68 -14.64 13.30
C LEU A 122 21.97 -15.87 12.70
N GLY A 123 20.74 -15.67 12.20
CA GLY A 123 20.00 -16.73 11.51
C GLY A 123 20.67 -17.17 10.21
N GLY A 124 21.08 -16.20 9.37
CA GLY A 124 21.69 -16.47 8.07
C GLY A 124 23.01 -17.22 8.17
N ILE A 125 23.89 -16.83 9.10
CA ILE A 125 25.21 -17.47 9.30
C ILE A 125 25.03 -18.95 9.69
N MET A 126 24.08 -19.26 10.57
CA MET A 126 23.81 -20.64 10.97
C MET A 126 23.34 -21.51 9.81
N VAL A 127 22.45 -20.99 8.95
CA VAL A 127 21.94 -21.75 7.78
C VAL A 127 23.04 -21.96 6.74
N VAL A 128 23.84 -20.93 6.45
CA VAL A 128 24.96 -21.02 5.50
C VAL A 128 25.98 -22.02 6.00
N LEU A 129 26.34 -21.98 7.28
CA LEU A 129 27.33 -22.90 7.85
C LEU A 129 26.85 -24.35 7.79
N ARG A 130 25.58 -24.63 8.14
CA ARG A 130 25.02 -25.98 8.06
C ARG A 130 24.98 -26.53 6.63
N THR A 131 24.75 -25.66 5.65
CA THR A 131 24.69 -26.04 4.23
C THR A 131 26.08 -26.21 3.62
N ALA A 132 27.03 -25.34 3.98
CA ALA A 132 28.39 -25.36 3.45
C ALA A 132 29.26 -26.46 4.09
N ALA A 133 29.03 -26.81 5.36
CA ALA A 133 29.82 -27.83 6.07
C ALA A 133 29.91 -29.19 5.33
N PRO A 134 28.82 -29.85 4.89
CA PRO A 134 28.93 -31.12 4.18
C PRO A 134 29.64 -30.97 2.83
N GLN A 135 29.40 -29.87 2.10
CA GLN A 135 30.04 -29.61 0.80
C GLN A 135 31.56 -29.43 0.94
N LEU A 136 32.00 -28.73 1.99
CA LEU A 136 33.42 -28.54 2.28
C LEU A 136 34.12 -29.85 2.66
N VAL A 137 33.45 -30.71 3.44
CA VAL A 137 33.98 -32.03 3.81
C VAL A 137 34.09 -32.94 2.59
N GLU A 138 33.06 -32.97 1.74
CA GLU A 138 33.07 -33.78 0.52
C GLU A 138 34.16 -33.30 -0.45
N LEU A 139 34.27 -31.99 -0.68
CA LEU A 139 35.32 -31.39 -1.49
C LEU A 139 36.72 -31.70 -0.96
N HIS A 140 36.94 -31.57 0.36
CA HIS A 140 38.23 -31.89 0.97
C HIS A 140 38.57 -33.38 0.81
N SER A 141 37.60 -34.27 1.04
CA SER A 141 37.79 -35.71 0.87
C SER A 141 38.08 -36.10 -0.58
N PHE A 142 37.44 -35.43 -1.55
CA PHE A 142 37.66 -35.62 -2.97
C PHE A 142 39.06 -35.18 -3.38
N LEU A 143 39.50 -33.99 -2.95
CA LEU A 143 40.85 -33.48 -3.21
C LEU A 143 41.93 -34.37 -2.59
N ALA A 144 41.73 -34.83 -1.35
CA ALA A 144 42.67 -35.74 -0.68
C ALA A 144 42.80 -37.08 -1.42
N ARG A 145 41.67 -37.65 -1.88
CA ARG A 145 41.65 -38.87 -2.71
C ARG A 145 42.33 -38.66 -4.06
N TYR A 146 42.09 -37.52 -4.71
CA TYR A 146 42.70 -37.17 -5.99
C TYR A 146 44.24 -37.05 -5.88
N MET A 147 44.72 -36.39 -4.83
CA MET A 147 46.16 -36.25 -4.56
C MET A 147 46.83 -37.57 -4.17
N SER A 148 46.13 -38.46 -3.44
CA SER A 148 46.63 -39.80 -3.10
C SER A 148 46.79 -40.70 -4.33
N LYS A 149 45.87 -40.62 -5.31
CA LYS A 149 46.01 -41.34 -6.59
C LYS A 149 47.21 -40.86 -7.43
N ARG A 150 47.54 -39.57 -7.39
CA ARG A 150 48.74 -39.02 -8.06
C ARG A 150 50.07 -39.42 -7.42
N LYS A 151 50.08 -39.84 -6.15
CA LYS A 151 51.30 -40.22 -5.42
C LYS A 151 51.73 -41.68 -5.60
N LYS A 152 51.00 -42.53 -6.34
CA LYS A 152 51.52 -43.86 -6.74
C LYS A 152 52.48 -43.70 -7.93
N PRO A 153 53.79 -43.96 -7.79
CA PRO A 153 54.68 -44.09 -8.93
C PRO A 153 54.44 -45.44 -9.61
N ASP A 154 54.26 -45.42 -10.92
CA ASP A 154 54.27 -46.62 -11.77
C ASP A 154 55.73 -47.09 -11.88
N ILE A 155 56.12 -48.02 -11.01
CA ILE A 155 57.39 -48.76 -11.14
C ILE A 155 57.05 -50.25 -11.09
N GLY A 156 57.03 -50.84 -12.28
CA GLY A 156 57.10 -52.29 -12.45
C GLY A 156 57.68 -52.61 -13.83
N PRO A 157 59.02 -52.68 -13.99
CA PRO A 157 59.59 -53.32 -15.14
C PRO A 157 59.69 -54.84 -14.93
N GLN A 158 59.36 -55.49 -16.04
CA GLN A 158 59.56 -56.87 -16.47
C GLN A 158 60.90 -57.54 -16.08
N VAL A 159 60.87 -58.86 -16.21
CA VAL A 159 61.98 -59.83 -16.46
C VAL A 159 62.50 -60.62 -15.25
N GLN A 160 62.10 -61.90 -15.17
CA GLN A 160 62.83 -62.95 -14.49
C GLN A 160 63.35 -63.92 -15.56
N GLN A 161 64.67 -63.89 -15.83
CA GLN A 161 65.38 -64.85 -16.67
C GLN A 161 65.60 -66.16 -15.88
N LEU A 162 65.40 -67.28 -16.58
CA LEU A 162 66.13 -68.53 -16.35
C LEU A 162 67.00 -68.78 -17.59
#